data_AF-A0A7W0AF50-F1
#
_entry.id   AF-A0A7W0AF50-F1
#
_cell.length_a   1.000
_cell.length_b   1.000
_cell.length_c   1.000
_cell.angle_alpha   90.00
_cell.angle_beta   90.00
_cell.angle_gamma   90.00
#
_symmetry.space_group_name_H-M   'P 1'
#
loop_
_entity.id
_entity.type
_entity.pdbx_description
1 polymer ?
#
loop_
_entity_poly.entity_id
_entity_poly.type
_entity_poly.pdbx_seq_one_letter_code
_entity_poly.pdbx_strand_id
1 'polypeptide(L)'
;MRRCCTSPSTGPTRSCRGTHTLQALLLGLLLACSPLSSALAQDTLRDQWGAIVALSPFAQPVHVSSEERRYSVSGSVHARVAHPFDRLATALDTAAAWCEILFLHPNVKACLPDDSAAAGALQLYVGRLEESIAEAERLDLLLRTTALSDNYMAIRLEGARGPYAMRDFLLHLQAIPDDAVHSLISLRYSLAFGTTARLALRAYFAFGGRNRVGFTVESQGPDGQPQYVGGLPGMIERNVMHFYLGLSVHLDTLKVPEPERFAERLAAYFAAIDRYPRQLREQDEASYLAQKRQEHVDQQAYEVSRP
;
A
#
# COMPACT_ATOMS: atom_id res chain seq x y z
N MET A 1 65.28 -68.28 39.62
CA MET A 1 65.36 -66.97 38.94
C MET A 1 64.09 -66.18 39.24
N ARG A 2 64.29 -65.00 39.86
CA ARG A 2 63.44 -63.79 39.99
C ARG A 2 61.92 -63.95 39.68
N ARG A 3 61.07 -64.04 40.72
CA ARG A 3 60.34 -62.97 41.48
C ARG A 3 58.94 -62.69 40.88
N CYS A 4 57.87 -63.23 41.47
CA CYS A 4 56.98 -62.66 42.53
C CYS A 4 55.86 -61.77 41.92
N CYS A 5 54.58 -62.20 41.94
CA CYS A 5 53.59 -62.06 43.06
C CYS A 5 53.29 -60.58 43.35
N THR A 6 52.07 -60.06 43.57
CA THR A 6 50.70 -60.54 43.80
C THR A 6 49.88 -59.25 44.02
N SER A 7 48.58 -59.22 43.68
CA SER A 7 47.62 -58.26 44.26
C SER A 7 47.50 -58.52 45.77
N PRO A 8 47.22 -57.52 46.64
CA PRO A 8 45.87 -57.50 47.24
C PRO A 8 45.34 -56.15 47.80
N SER A 9 44.03 -56.17 48.03
CA SER A 9 43.25 -55.61 49.17
C SER A 9 43.23 -54.11 49.49
N THR A 10 42.04 -53.55 49.26
CA THR A 10 41.18 -52.72 50.12
C THR A 10 41.55 -52.52 51.61
N GLY A 11 41.56 -51.26 52.07
CA GLY A 11 41.49 -50.84 53.49
C GLY A 11 41.93 -49.37 53.72
N PRO A 12 41.51 -48.66 54.79
CA PRO A 12 40.78 -47.39 54.65
C PRO A 12 41.51 -46.12 55.18
N THR A 13 41.21 -44.96 54.58
CA THR A 13 41.46 -43.61 55.15
C THR A 13 40.32 -42.68 54.69
N ARG A 14 39.42 -42.25 55.58
CA ARG A 14 39.41 -40.92 56.25
C ARG A 14 39.79 -39.80 55.26
N SER A 15 38.97 -38.81 54.95
CA SER A 15 38.24 -37.92 55.87
C SER A 15 37.50 -36.84 55.08
N CYS A 16 36.29 -36.52 55.55
CA CYS A 16 35.64 -35.21 55.61
C CYS A 16 35.24 -34.42 54.35
N ARG A 17 33.94 -34.06 54.39
CA ARG A 17 33.34 -32.75 54.06
C ARG A 17 33.43 -32.39 52.57
N GLY A 18 32.39 -32.55 51.76
CA GLY A 18 31.03 -32.08 51.98
C GLY A 18 30.89 -30.75 51.25
N THR A 19 30.18 -30.72 50.12
CA THR A 19 29.52 -29.54 49.52
C THR A 19 28.88 -29.93 48.19
N HIS A 20 27.56 -29.72 48.11
CA HIS A 20 26.81 -29.22 46.96
C HIS A 20 27.13 -29.75 45.55
N THR A 21 26.40 -30.78 45.12
CA THR A 21 26.05 -30.91 43.69
C THR A 21 24.86 -29.99 43.41
N LEU A 22 25.15 -28.79 42.90
CA LEU A 22 24.14 -27.95 42.27
C LEU A 22 23.50 -28.74 41.12
N GLN A 23 22.22 -29.07 41.28
CA GLN A 23 21.36 -29.36 40.13
C GLN A 23 21.30 -28.09 39.28
N ALA A 24 21.91 -28.13 38.11
CA ALA A 24 21.72 -27.16 37.06
C ALA A 24 20.27 -27.26 36.55
N LEU A 25 19.35 -26.54 37.20
CA LEU A 25 18.14 -26.09 36.53
C LEU A 25 18.52 -24.88 35.68
N LEU A 26 18.84 -25.12 34.41
CA LEU A 26 18.67 -24.12 33.37
C LEU A 26 17.19 -23.74 33.38
N LEU A 27 16.87 -22.67 34.11
CA LEU A 27 15.61 -21.96 33.96
C LEU A 27 15.64 -21.40 32.53
N GLY A 28 15.05 -22.14 31.60
CA GLY A 28 14.86 -21.71 30.23
C GLY A 28 14.17 -20.36 30.27
N LEU A 29 14.91 -19.31 29.91
CA LEU A 29 14.36 -18.02 29.54
C LEU A 29 13.56 -18.26 28.25
N LEU A 30 12.36 -18.81 28.40
CA LEU A 30 11.34 -18.74 27.38
C LEU A 30 11.08 -17.24 27.22
N LEU A 31 11.64 -16.66 26.15
CA LEU A 31 11.08 -15.45 25.56
C LEU A 31 9.64 -15.81 25.16
N ALA A 32 8.73 -15.70 26.13
CA ALA A 32 7.30 -15.70 25.89
C ALA A 32 7.03 -14.45 25.06
N CYS A 33 6.87 -14.64 23.75
CA CYS A 33 6.28 -13.67 22.85
C CYS A 33 4.86 -13.39 23.38
N SER A 34 4.75 -12.39 24.25
CA SER A 34 3.55 -12.18 25.08
C SER A 34 2.58 -11.24 24.37
N PRO A 35 1.27 -11.50 24.39
CA PRO A 35 0.24 -10.68 23.70
C PRO A 35 0.15 -9.23 24.20
N LEU A 36 0.72 -8.93 25.37
CA LEU A 36 0.81 -7.57 25.91
C LEU A 36 1.69 -6.66 25.04
N SER A 37 2.77 -7.19 24.46
CA SER A 37 3.68 -6.41 23.62
C SER A 37 3.06 -6.03 22.28
N SER A 38 2.20 -6.89 21.72
CA SER A 38 1.48 -6.61 20.48
C SER A 38 0.37 -5.57 20.68
N ALA A 39 -0.38 -5.63 21.79
CA ALA A 39 -1.43 -4.66 22.08
C ALA A 39 -0.88 -3.23 22.28
N LEU A 40 0.18 -3.08 23.07
CA LEU A 40 0.83 -1.77 23.29
C LEU A 40 1.41 -1.20 21.99
N ALA A 41 1.99 -2.04 21.13
CA ALA A 41 2.50 -1.61 19.83
C ALA A 41 1.37 -1.13 18.90
N GLN A 42 0.20 -1.74 18.97
CA GLN A 42 -0.97 -1.36 18.18
C GLN A 42 -1.62 -0.07 18.67
N ASP A 43 -1.75 0.12 19.98
CA ASP A 43 -2.23 1.38 20.55
C ASP A 43 -1.29 2.54 20.19
N THR A 44 0.02 2.30 20.27
CA THR A 44 1.03 3.28 19.82
C THR A 44 0.87 3.64 18.35
N LEU A 45 0.62 2.66 17.47
CA LEU A 45 0.42 2.90 16.04
C LEU A 45 -0.89 3.67 15.77
N ARG A 46 -1.97 3.32 16.47
CA ARG A 46 -3.27 4.01 16.43
C ARG A 46 -3.13 5.47 16.82
N ASP A 47 -2.48 5.75 17.94
CA ASP A 47 -2.28 7.12 18.42
C ASP A 47 -1.43 7.94 17.45
N GLN A 48 -0.36 7.35 16.89
CA GLN A 48 0.48 8.01 15.90
C GLN A 48 -0.30 8.36 14.63
N TRP A 49 -1.04 7.40 14.06
CA TRP A 49 -1.80 7.63 12.84
C TRP A 49 -2.99 8.58 13.08
N GLY A 50 -3.66 8.45 14.23
CA GLY A 50 -4.72 9.36 14.65
C GLY A 50 -4.22 10.80 14.79
N ALA A 51 -3.03 11.00 15.36
CA ALA A 51 -2.40 12.32 15.46
C ALA A 51 -2.05 12.90 14.08
N ILE A 52 -1.50 12.09 13.16
CA ILE A 52 -1.22 12.53 11.78
C ILE A 52 -2.51 12.94 11.06
N VAL A 53 -3.55 12.12 11.17
CA VAL A 53 -4.85 12.35 10.54
C VAL A 53 -5.54 13.60 11.11
N ALA A 54 -5.40 13.86 12.40
CA ALA A 54 -5.93 15.07 13.05
C ALA A 54 -5.30 16.37 12.53
N LEU A 55 -4.11 16.30 11.92
CA LEU A 55 -3.45 17.43 11.25
C LEU A 55 -3.88 17.60 9.79
N SER A 56 -4.96 16.93 9.37
CA SER A 56 -5.45 17.05 7.99
C SER A 56 -5.76 18.51 7.63
N PRO A 57 -5.22 19.02 6.52
CA PRO A 57 -5.61 20.33 5.99
C PRO A 57 -6.91 20.26 5.17
N PHE A 58 -7.54 19.09 5.06
CA PHE A 58 -8.73 18.86 4.23
C PHE A 58 -9.98 18.69 5.10
N ALA A 59 -11.15 18.78 4.46
CA ALA A 59 -12.42 18.49 5.12
C ALA A 59 -12.55 17.01 5.51
N GLN A 60 -11.89 16.12 4.76
CA GLN A 60 -11.80 14.70 5.08
C GLN A 60 -10.60 14.45 6.00
N PRO A 61 -10.67 13.47 6.92
CA PRO A 61 -9.58 13.14 7.82
C PRO A 61 -8.48 12.37 7.08
N VAL A 62 -7.70 13.09 6.26
CA VAL A 62 -6.64 12.54 5.41
C VAL A 62 -5.40 13.43 5.43
N HIS A 63 -4.22 12.83 5.51
CA HIS A 63 -2.94 13.53 5.41
C HIS A 63 -2.10 12.89 4.31
N VAL A 64 -1.48 13.71 3.46
CA VAL A 64 -0.65 13.27 2.35
C VAL A 64 0.74 13.87 2.47
N SER A 65 1.75 13.09 2.14
CA SER A 65 3.15 13.52 2.12
C SER A 65 3.94 12.78 1.06
N SER A 66 5.13 13.29 0.74
CA SER A 66 6.03 12.67 -0.23
C SER A 66 7.49 12.75 0.19
N GLU A 67 8.29 11.82 -0.35
CA GLU A 67 9.73 11.73 -0.15
C GLU A 67 10.39 11.46 -1.52
N GLU A 68 11.24 12.38 -1.97
CA GLU A 68 12.11 12.17 -3.14
C GLU A 68 13.52 11.76 -2.66
N ARG A 69 14.02 10.64 -3.19
CA ARG A 69 15.42 10.24 -3.11
C ARG A 69 16.06 10.34 -4.50
N ARG A 70 17.37 10.09 -4.57
CA ARG A 70 18.13 10.22 -5.82
C ARG A 70 17.55 9.41 -6.98
N TYR A 71 17.06 8.20 -6.73
CA TYR A 71 16.61 7.24 -7.76
C TYR A 71 15.26 6.60 -7.42
N SER A 72 14.51 7.19 -6.50
CA SER A 72 13.18 6.73 -6.12
C SER A 72 12.37 7.90 -5.58
N VAL A 73 11.05 7.74 -5.65
CA VAL A 73 10.10 8.68 -5.08
C VAL A 73 8.98 7.88 -4.43
N SER A 74 8.44 8.38 -3.31
CA SER A 74 7.30 7.77 -2.65
C SER A 74 6.32 8.81 -2.12
N GLY A 75 5.04 8.52 -2.20
CA GLY A 75 3.94 9.25 -1.58
C GLY A 75 3.29 8.39 -0.51
N SER A 76 2.79 9.02 0.54
CA SER A 76 2.06 8.34 1.62
C SER A 76 0.78 9.08 1.94
N VAL A 77 -0.28 8.33 2.21
CA VAL A 77 -1.56 8.82 2.72
C VAL A 77 -1.83 8.14 4.06
N HIS A 78 -2.10 8.93 5.10
CA HIS A 78 -2.72 8.44 6.32
C HIS A 78 -4.16 8.95 6.35
N ALA A 79 -5.13 8.06 6.60
CA ALA A 79 -6.53 8.45 6.58
C ALA A 79 -7.36 7.69 7.61
N ARG A 80 -8.44 8.32 8.07
CA ARG A 80 -9.55 7.65 8.74
C ARG A 80 -10.62 7.33 7.70
N VAL A 81 -10.95 6.05 7.57
CA VAL A 81 -11.94 5.53 6.63
C VAL A 81 -13.20 5.15 7.40
N ALA A 82 -14.38 5.52 6.89
CA ALA A 82 -15.70 5.27 7.51
C ALA A 82 -16.20 3.84 7.31
N HIS A 83 -15.32 2.86 7.52
CA HIS A 83 -15.63 1.43 7.44
C HIS A 83 -15.01 0.69 8.64
N PRO A 84 -15.78 -0.21 9.28
CA PRO A 84 -15.24 -1.15 10.27
C PRO A 84 -14.05 -1.96 9.70
N PHE A 85 -13.08 -2.28 10.55
CA PHE A 85 -11.84 -2.94 10.14
C PHE A 85 -12.08 -4.31 9.50
N ASP A 86 -12.99 -5.11 10.05
CA ASP A 86 -13.36 -6.42 9.52
C ASP A 86 -13.91 -6.32 8.09
N ARG A 87 -14.82 -5.37 7.85
CA ARG A 87 -15.38 -5.11 6.51
C ARG A 87 -14.33 -4.64 5.53
N LEU A 88 -13.43 -3.76 5.96
CA LEU A 88 -12.31 -3.30 5.14
C LEU A 88 -11.36 -4.45 4.80
N ALA A 89 -11.01 -5.29 5.78
CA ALA A 89 -10.07 -6.39 5.59
C ALA A 89 -10.62 -7.44 4.62
N THR A 90 -11.90 -7.82 4.77
CA THR A 90 -12.57 -8.74 3.84
C THR A 90 -12.74 -8.16 2.45
N ALA A 91 -13.01 -6.86 2.32
CA ALA A 91 -13.22 -6.24 1.02
C ALA A 91 -11.95 -6.15 0.15
N LEU A 92 -10.76 -6.16 0.77
CA LEU A 92 -9.50 -5.84 0.10
C LEU A 92 -8.58 -7.06 -0.11
N ASP A 93 -9.03 -8.28 0.20
CA ASP A 93 -8.20 -9.49 0.18
C ASP A 93 -8.06 -10.17 -1.20
N THR A 94 -8.76 -9.68 -2.24
CA THR A 94 -8.77 -10.27 -3.58
C THR A 94 -8.15 -9.38 -4.65
N ALA A 95 -7.52 -9.98 -5.66
CA ALA A 95 -7.02 -9.27 -6.84
C ALA A 95 -8.15 -8.55 -7.62
N ALA A 96 -9.36 -9.13 -7.64
CA ALA A 96 -10.53 -8.52 -8.26
C ALA A 96 -10.89 -7.17 -7.61
N ALA A 97 -10.92 -7.10 -6.27
CA ALA A 97 -11.18 -5.83 -5.56
C ALA A 97 -10.13 -4.76 -5.88
N TRP A 98 -8.85 -5.15 -5.90
CA TRP A 98 -7.77 -4.22 -6.30
C TRP A 98 -7.89 -3.78 -7.76
N CYS A 99 -8.32 -4.64 -8.66
CA CYS A 99 -8.59 -4.22 -10.04
C CYS A 99 -9.76 -3.25 -10.14
N GLU A 100 -10.84 -3.47 -9.39
CA GLU A 100 -11.95 -2.52 -9.31
C GLU A 100 -11.51 -1.15 -8.78
N ILE A 101 -10.56 -1.11 -7.83
CA ILE A 101 -9.99 0.13 -7.27
C ILE A 101 -9.09 0.83 -8.27
N LEU A 102 -8.12 0.11 -8.84
CA LEU A 102 -7.10 0.67 -9.74
C LEU A 102 -7.73 1.14 -11.06
N PHE A 103 -8.75 0.43 -11.54
CA PHE A 103 -9.47 0.79 -12.77
C PHE A 103 -10.08 2.19 -12.70
N LEU A 104 -10.41 2.71 -11.52
CA LEU A 104 -10.99 4.06 -11.39
C LEU A 104 -10.03 5.17 -11.84
N HIS A 105 -8.71 4.93 -11.80
CA HIS A 105 -7.72 5.91 -12.20
C HIS A 105 -7.86 6.26 -13.70
N PRO A 106 -7.89 7.56 -14.11
CA PRO A 106 -8.12 7.96 -15.51
C PRO A 106 -7.11 7.38 -16.53
N ASN A 107 -5.90 7.10 -16.06
CA ASN A 107 -4.83 6.51 -16.87
C ASN A 107 -4.83 4.97 -16.89
N VAL A 108 -5.78 4.28 -16.23
CA VAL A 108 -5.85 2.81 -16.24
C VAL A 108 -6.90 2.36 -17.25
N LYS A 109 -6.45 1.65 -18.29
CA LYS A 109 -7.27 1.20 -19.42
C LYS A 109 -7.94 -0.14 -19.19
N ALA A 110 -7.27 -1.00 -18.45
CA ALA A 110 -7.80 -2.27 -17.98
C ALA A 110 -7.06 -2.72 -16.73
N CYS A 111 -7.74 -3.47 -15.87
CA CYS A 111 -7.11 -4.26 -14.83
C CYS A 111 -7.74 -5.64 -14.80
N LEU A 112 -6.89 -6.65 -14.99
CA LEU A 112 -7.30 -8.03 -15.17
C LEU A 112 -6.68 -8.89 -14.07
N PRO A 113 -7.47 -9.48 -13.17
CA PRO A 113 -6.98 -10.59 -12.35
C PRO A 113 -6.42 -11.70 -13.25
N ASP A 114 -5.37 -12.37 -12.79
CA ASP A 114 -4.73 -13.48 -13.49
C ASP A 114 -4.80 -14.74 -12.63
N ASP A 115 -5.98 -15.36 -12.64
CA ASP A 115 -6.25 -16.60 -11.89
C ASP A 115 -5.47 -17.81 -12.45
N SER A 116 -4.89 -17.67 -13.65
CA SER A 116 -4.08 -18.71 -14.30
C SER A 116 -2.61 -18.71 -13.85
N ALA A 117 -2.17 -17.62 -13.22
CA ALA A 117 -0.80 -17.43 -12.77
C ALA A 117 -0.67 -17.72 -11.25
N ALA A 118 0.09 -16.90 -10.54
CA ALA A 118 0.20 -16.98 -9.09
C ALA A 118 -1.05 -16.40 -8.42
N ALA A 119 -1.45 -16.96 -7.28
CA ALA A 119 -2.50 -16.37 -6.45
C ALA A 119 -2.21 -14.88 -6.18
N GLY A 120 -3.16 -14.01 -6.50
CA GLY A 120 -3.02 -12.55 -6.36
C GLY A 120 -2.36 -11.84 -7.56
N ALA A 121 -2.03 -12.54 -8.65
CA ALA A 121 -1.51 -11.90 -9.85
C ALA A 121 -2.60 -11.04 -10.53
N LEU A 122 -2.21 -9.87 -11.01
CA LEU A 122 -3.06 -9.01 -11.83
C LEU A 122 -2.24 -8.24 -12.88
N GLN A 123 -2.85 -7.99 -14.03
CA GLN A 123 -2.25 -7.27 -15.15
C GLN A 123 -2.94 -5.91 -15.27
N LEU A 124 -2.18 -4.85 -15.09
CA LEU A 124 -2.65 -3.46 -15.17
C LEU A 124 -2.17 -2.83 -16.48
N TYR A 125 -3.08 -2.20 -17.22
CA TYR A 125 -2.76 -1.52 -18.48
C TYR A 125 -2.86 -0.02 -18.26
N VAL A 126 -1.74 0.69 -18.38
CA VAL A 126 -1.63 2.12 -18.08
C VAL A 126 -1.32 2.90 -19.35
N GLY A 127 -2.15 3.91 -19.65
CA GLY A 127 -2.03 4.75 -20.84
C GLY A 127 -2.50 6.18 -20.60
N ARG A 128 -2.19 7.06 -21.55
CA ARG A 128 -2.76 8.41 -21.66
C ARG A 128 -4.27 8.32 -21.90
N LEU A 129 -4.99 9.43 -21.67
CA LEU A 129 -6.46 9.44 -21.73
C LEU A 129 -7.01 8.84 -23.02
N GLU A 130 -6.47 9.20 -24.19
CA GLU A 130 -6.96 8.76 -25.50
C GLU A 130 -6.45 7.37 -25.94
N GLU A 131 -5.54 6.74 -25.19
CA GLU A 131 -4.93 5.47 -25.58
C GLU A 131 -5.86 4.28 -25.28
N SER A 132 -5.94 3.35 -26.22
CA SER A 132 -6.62 2.08 -26.06
C SER A 132 -5.84 1.08 -25.20
N ILE A 133 -6.47 -0.03 -24.81
CA ILE A 133 -5.78 -1.13 -24.10
C ILE A 133 -4.58 -1.67 -24.91
N ALA A 134 -4.67 -1.68 -26.25
CA ALA A 134 -3.61 -2.18 -27.12
C ALA A 134 -2.38 -1.26 -27.19
N GLU A 135 -2.57 0.04 -26.95
CA GLU A 135 -1.51 1.05 -26.93
C GLU A 135 -0.94 1.27 -25.51
N ALA A 136 -1.67 0.79 -24.49
CA ALA A 136 -1.30 0.94 -23.10
C ALA A 136 -0.10 0.07 -22.70
N GLU A 137 0.71 0.58 -21.77
CA GLU A 137 1.83 -0.15 -21.19
C GLU A 137 1.31 -1.15 -20.14
N ARG A 138 1.71 -2.41 -20.28
CA ARG A 138 1.34 -3.48 -19.34
C ARG A 138 2.28 -3.49 -18.13
N LEU A 139 1.69 -3.53 -16.95
CA LEU A 139 2.32 -3.66 -15.65
C LEU A 139 1.81 -4.94 -14.97
N ASP A 140 2.70 -5.92 -14.81
CA ASP A 140 2.39 -7.15 -14.06
C ASP A 140 2.58 -6.89 -12.57
N LEU A 141 1.52 -7.11 -11.80
CA LEU A 141 1.48 -6.88 -10.37
C LEU A 141 1.16 -8.17 -9.62
N LEU A 142 1.67 -8.26 -8.39
CA LEU A 142 1.39 -9.35 -7.49
C LEU A 142 0.87 -8.82 -6.16
N LEU A 143 -0.35 -9.20 -5.82
CA LEU A 143 -1.00 -8.91 -4.55
C LEU A 143 -0.54 -9.92 -3.49
N ARG A 144 -0.10 -9.42 -2.34
CA ARG A 144 0.30 -10.23 -1.19
C ARG A 144 -0.24 -9.63 0.10
N THR A 145 -1.05 -10.40 0.81
CA THR A 145 -1.36 -10.12 2.22
C THR A 145 -0.17 -10.56 3.06
N THR A 146 0.62 -9.60 3.55
CA THR A 146 1.86 -9.88 4.32
C THR A 146 1.61 -10.02 5.82
N ALA A 147 0.48 -9.51 6.31
CA ALA A 147 0.01 -9.72 7.67
C ALA A 147 -1.52 -9.59 7.72
N LEU A 148 -2.16 -10.45 8.50
CA LEU A 148 -3.58 -10.37 8.81
C LEU A 148 -3.82 -10.92 10.23
N SER A 149 -4.39 -10.10 11.09
CA SER A 149 -4.90 -10.43 12.42
C SER A 149 -6.21 -9.69 12.68
N ASP A 150 -6.84 -9.93 13.84
CA ASP A 150 -8.12 -9.30 14.22
C ASP A 150 -8.10 -7.77 14.29
N ASN A 151 -6.91 -7.17 14.27
CA ASN A 151 -6.71 -5.73 14.48
C ASN A 151 -5.54 -5.15 13.69
N TYR A 152 -5.03 -5.87 12.70
CA TYR A 152 -4.00 -5.38 11.80
C TYR A 152 -4.03 -6.11 10.48
N MET A 153 -3.94 -5.36 9.38
CA MET A 153 -3.79 -5.90 8.05
C MET A 153 -2.65 -5.16 7.33
N ALA A 154 -1.85 -5.89 6.57
CA ALA A 154 -0.89 -5.34 5.63
C ALA A 154 -0.99 -6.06 4.27
N ILE A 155 -1.17 -5.28 3.22
CA ILE A 155 -1.28 -5.75 1.83
C ILE A 155 -0.25 -5.00 0.99
N ARG A 156 0.46 -5.75 0.14
CA ARG A 156 1.41 -5.22 -0.83
C ARG A 156 0.95 -5.59 -2.23
N LEU A 157 1.00 -4.62 -3.14
CA LEU A 157 0.86 -4.83 -4.57
C LEU A 157 2.17 -4.41 -5.23
N GLU A 158 2.88 -5.38 -5.79
CA GLU A 158 4.28 -5.23 -6.22
C GLU A 158 4.45 -5.49 -7.70
N GLY A 159 5.24 -4.66 -8.38
CA GLY A 159 5.59 -4.83 -9.79
C GLY A 159 7.06 -4.51 -10.06
N ALA A 160 7.79 -5.42 -10.70
CA ALA A 160 9.23 -5.24 -10.91
C ALA A 160 9.56 -4.16 -11.96
N ARG A 161 8.75 -4.07 -13.01
CA ARG A 161 8.96 -3.17 -14.16
C ARG A 161 7.67 -2.42 -14.44
N GLY A 162 7.74 -1.12 -14.69
CA GLY A 162 6.60 -0.33 -15.10
C GLY A 162 6.88 0.61 -16.26
N PRO A 163 5.88 1.42 -16.64
CA PRO A 163 5.95 2.28 -17.81
C PRO A 163 7.16 3.23 -17.77
N TYR A 164 7.65 3.62 -18.95
CA TYR A 164 8.69 4.65 -19.10
C TYR A 164 10.00 4.38 -18.32
N ALA A 165 10.41 3.10 -18.28
CA ALA A 165 11.60 2.62 -17.56
C ALA A 165 11.57 2.86 -16.03
N MET A 166 10.38 3.00 -15.46
CA MET A 166 10.16 2.90 -14.01
C MET A 166 10.23 1.43 -13.57
N ARG A 167 10.55 1.22 -12.31
CA ARG A 167 10.74 -0.11 -11.72
C ARG A 167 10.39 -0.11 -10.25
N ASP A 168 10.37 -1.29 -9.66
CA ASP A 168 10.18 -1.47 -8.21
C ASP A 168 8.89 -0.77 -7.71
N PHE A 169 7.80 -0.91 -8.47
CA PHE A 169 6.48 -0.42 -8.11
C PHE A 169 6.02 -1.13 -6.83
N LEU A 170 5.60 -0.35 -5.84
CA LEU A 170 5.02 -0.85 -4.61
C LEU A 170 3.88 0.06 -4.18
N LEU A 171 2.69 -0.52 -4.06
CA LEU A 171 1.58 0.03 -3.28
C LEU A 171 1.44 -0.81 -2.02
N HIS A 172 1.61 -0.20 -0.85
CA HIS A 172 1.55 -0.86 0.45
C HIS A 172 0.44 -0.24 1.28
N LEU A 173 -0.59 -1.02 1.56
CA LEU A 173 -1.66 -0.67 2.45
C LEU A 173 -1.42 -1.32 3.81
N GLN A 174 -1.55 -0.55 4.87
CA GLN A 174 -1.68 -1.03 6.23
C GLN A 174 -2.99 -0.49 6.82
N ALA A 175 -3.69 -1.30 7.59
CA ALA A 175 -4.95 -0.91 8.24
C ALA A 175 -5.01 -1.42 9.68
N ILE A 176 -5.62 -0.63 10.55
CA ILE A 176 -5.95 -0.96 11.94
C ILE A 176 -7.36 -0.47 12.25
N PRO A 177 -8.11 -1.11 13.18
CA PRO A 177 -9.35 -0.54 13.68
C PRO A 177 -9.05 0.81 14.31
N ASP A 178 -9.99 1.77 14.26
CA ASP A 178 -9.91 3.05 14.95
C ASP A 178 -10.97 3.15 16.06
N ASP A 179 -12.21 2.84 15.69
CA ASP A 179 -13.34 2.62 16.59
C ASP A 179 -14.29 1.56 15.97
N ALA A 180 -15.53 1.46 16.47
CA ALA A 180 -16.49 0.47 16.01
C ALA A 180 -16.93 0.63 14.54
N VAL A 181 -16.80 1.82 13.95
CA VAL A 181 -17.27 2.13 12.59
C VAL A 181 -16.18 2.70 11.69
N HIS A 182 -14.99 2.96 12.22
CA HIS A 182 -13.85 3.52 11.48
C HIS A 182 -12.60 2.64 11.54
N SER A 183 -11.79 2.78 10.50
CA SER A 183 -10.43 2.23 10.44
C SER A 183 -9.43 3.34 10.16
N LEU A 184 -8.22 3.23 10.70
CA LEU A 184 -7.09 4.05 10.26
C LEU A 184 -6.29 3.25 9.24
N ILE A 185 -5.89 3.92 8.16
CA ILE A 185 -5.05 3.33 7.13
C ILE A 185 -3.78 4.16 6.92
N SER A 186 -2.71 3.47 6.51
CA SER A 186 -1.53 4.05 5.89
C SER A 186 -1.36 3.43 4.51
N LEU A 187 -1.42 4.24 3.46
CA LEU A 187 -1.23 3.83 2.08
C LEU A 187 0.04 4.48 1.54
N ARG A 188 1.06 3.68 1.23
CA ARG A 188 2.31 4.16 0.64
C ARG A 188 2.41 3.70 -0.80
N TYR A 189 2.68 4.63 -1.70
CA TYR A 189 3.00 4.34 -3.09
C TYR A 189 4.45 4.72 -3.38
N SER A 190 5.24 3.84 -3.98
CA SER A 190 6.64 4.12 -4.34
C SER A 190 7.05 3.49 -5.66
N LEU A 191 8.02 4.11 -6.31
CA LEU A 191 8.67 3.61 -7.50
C LEU A 191 10.13 4.06 -7.56
N ALA A 192 10.95 3.33 -8.32
CA ALA A 192 12.33 3.65 -8.60
C ALA A 192 12.58 3.87 -10.09
N PHE A 193 13.69 4.52 -10.42
CA PHE A 193 14.07 4.87 -11.78
C PHE A 193 15.58 5.02 -11.94
N GLY A 194 16.08 4.87 -13.17
CA GLY A 194 17.48 5.12 -13.52
C GLY A 194 17.77 6.61 -13.78
N THR A 195 19.05 6.94 -14.04
CA THR A 195 19.49 8.31 -14.34
C THR A 195 18.76 8.91 -15.55
N THR A 196 18.62 8.14 -16.64
CA THR A 196 17.96 8.59 -17.86
C THR A 196 16.50 8.92 -17.62
N ALA A 197 15.76 8.02 -16.95
CA ALA A 197 14.36 8.24 -16.59
C ALA A 197 14.20 9.44 -15.65
N ARG A 198 15.10 9.62 -14.68
CA ARG A 198 15.09 10.80 -13.80
C ARG A 198 15.25 12.10 -14.58
N LEU A 199 16.20 12.14 -15.53
CA LEU A 199 16.42 13.33 -16.35
C LEU A 199 15.20 13.64 -17.23
N ALA A 200 14.60 12.61 -17.84
CA ALA A 200 13.39 12.73 -18.63
C ALA A 200 12.21 13.27 -17.80
N LEU A 201 12.00 12.73 -16.59
CA LEU A 201 10.95 13.21 -15.68
C LEU A 201 11.19 14.66 -15.26
N ARG A 202 12.43 15.05 -14.96
CA ARG A 202 12.77 16.46 -14.66
C ARG A 202 12.49 17.39 -15.84
N ALA A 203 12.87 16.99 -17.04
CA ALA A 203 12.57 17.76 -18.25
C ALA A 203 11.06 17.88 -18.47
N TYR A 204 10.31 16.77 -18.30
CA TYR A 204 8.85 16.79 -18.38
C TYR A 204 8.24 17.79 -17.40
N PHE A 205 8.62 17.75 -16.12
CA PHE A 205 8.08 18.67 -15.11
C PHE A 205 8.57 20.11 -15.23
N ALA A 206 9.67 20.37 -15.94
CA ALA A 206 10.08 21.73 -16.28
C ALA A 206 9.17 22.37 -17.35
N PHE A 207 8.53 21.56 -18.20
CA PHE A 207 7.72 22.04 -19.33
C PHE A 207 6.29 21.51 -19.30
N GLY A 208 6.04 20.31 -19.82
CA GLY A 208 4.70 19.75 -20.03
C GLY A 208 3.95 19.41 -18.75
N GLY A 209 4.68 19.06 -17.68
CA GLY A 209 4.14 18.72 -16.38
C GLY A 209 4.16 19.86 -15.36
N ARG A 210 4.64 21.06 -15.71
CA ARG A 210 4.92 22.14 -14.73
C ARG A 210 3.72 22.56 -13.88
N ASN A 211 2.52 22.43 -14.45
CA ASN A 211 1.27 22.82 -13.80
C ASN A 211 0.65 21.69 -12.98
N ARG A 212 1.23 20.49 -13.01
CA ARG A 212 0.78 19.31 -12.25
C ARG A 212 1.42 19.38 -10.87
N VAL A 213 0.58 19.72 -9.90
CA VAL A 213 1.00 19.93 -8.51
C VAL A 213 0.33 18.92 -7.59
N GLY A 214 1.03 18.60 -6.50
CA GLY A 214 0.53 17.79 -5.39
C GLY A 214 -0.29 18.62 -4.41
N PHE A 215 -0.27 18.18 -3.17
CA PHE A 215 -1.14 18.64 -2.10
C PHE A 215 -0.35 19.35 -0.99
N THR A 216 0.91 19.00 -0.79
CA THR A 216 1.78 19.68 0.17
C THR A 216 1.99 21.13 -0.24
N VAL A 217 1.77 22.05 0.70
CA VAL A 217 2.03 23.49 0.52
C VAL A 217 3.49 23.76 0.88
N GLU A 218 4.30 24.21 -0.07
CA GLU A 218 5.72 24.55 0.16
C GLU A 218 5.89 25.99 0.61
N SER A 219 5.04 26.89 0.12
CA SER A 219 5.08 28.31 0.44
C SER A 219 3.73 28.98 0.18
N GLN A 220 3.61 30.25 0.58
CA GLN A 220 2.53 31.12 0.13
C GLN A 220 3.03 32.02 -0.99
N GLY A 221 2.22 32.16 -2.04
CA GLY A 221 2.47 33.06 -3.15
C GLY A 221 2.32 34.53 -2.77
N PRO A 222 2.73 35.45 -3.66
CA PRO A 222 2.62 36.90 -3.44
C PRO A 222 1.17 37.39 -3.24
N ASP A 223 0.21 36.62 -3.73
CA ASP A 223 -1.24 36.83 -3.63
C ASP A 223 -1.88 36.10 -2.42
N GLY A 224 -1.06 35.50 -1.55
CA GLY A 224 -1.51 34.69 -0.41
C GLY A 224 -2.03 33.31 -0.78
N GLN A 225 -1.99 32.91 -2.06
CA GLN A 225 -2.43 31.58 -2.48
C GLN A 225 -1.37 30.52 -2.19
N PRO A 226 -1.76 29.29 -1.83
CA PRO A 226 -0.81 28.22 -1.57
C PRO A 226 -0.04 27.84 -2.85
N GLN A 227 1.29 27.82 -2.75
CA GLN A 227 2.14 27.20 -3.76
C GLN A 227 2.34 25.73 -3.37
N TYR A 228 1.76 24.86 -4.18
CA TYR A 228 1.81 23.42 -3.98
C TYR A 228 3.08 22.82 -4.56
N VAL A 229 3.53 21.73 -3.95
CA VAL A 229 4.68 20.96 -4.40
C VAL A 229 4.50 20.47 -5.84
N GLY A 230 5.50 20.72 -6.68
CA GLY A 230 5.52 20.30 -8.08
C GLY A 230 6.40 19.06 -8.33
N GLY A 231 6.71 18.79 -9.59
CA GLY A 231 7.75 17.82 -9.96
C GLY A 231 7.42 16.37 -9.58
N LEU A 232 8.47 15.61 -9.24
CA LEU A 232 8.34 14.21 -8.79
C LEU A 232 7.53 14.07 -7.50
N PRO A 233 7.72 14.92 -6.46
CA PRO A 233 6.89 14.85 -5.26
C PRO A 233 5.42 15.17 -5.57
N GLY A 234 5.14 16.21 -6.36
CA GLY A 234 3.77 16.51 -6.78
C GLY A 234 3.11 15.37 -7.58
N MET A 235 3.85 14.74 -8.49
CA MET A 235 3.38 13.56 -9.22
C MET A 235 3.01 12.41 -8.28
N ILE A 236 3.88 12.09 -7.30
CA ILE A 236 3.65 10.92 -6.44
C ILE A 236 2.50 11.15 -5.45
N GLU A 237 2.32 12.39 -4.97
CA GLU A 237 1.19 12.75 -4.10
C GLU A 237 -0.15 12.60 -4.83
N ARG A 238 -0.22 13.00 -6.10
CA ARG A 238 -1.41 12.83 -6.94
C ARG A 238 -1.76 11.35 -7.11
N ASN A 239 -0.76 10.52 -7.43
CA ASN A 239 -0.97 9.09 -7.64
C ASN A 239 -1.45 8.39 -6.36
N VAL A 240 -0.79 8.62 -5.21
CA VAL A 240 -1.22 7.99 -3.94
C VAL A 240 -2.61 8.46 -3.50
N MET A 241 -2.96 9.72 -3.77
CA MET A 241 -4.30 10.24 -3.50
C MET A 241 -5.36 9.60 -4.42
N HIS A 242 -5.08 9.39 -5.70
CA HIS A 242 -5.98 8.64 -6.57
C HIS A 242 -6.23 7.21 -6.05
N PHE A 243 -5.20 6.50 -5.61
CA PHE A 243 -5.36 5.15 -5.04
C PHE A 243 -6.16 5.16 -3.73
N TYR A 244 -5.90 6.12 -2.85
CA TYR A 244 -6.68 6.30 -1.62
C TYR A 244 -8.16 6.57 -1.92
N LEU A 245 -8.46 7.50 -2.83
CA LEU A 245 -9.83 7.84 -3.19
C LEU A 245 -10.54 6.67 -3.88
N GLY A 246 -9.84 5.93 -4.74
CA GLY A 246 -10.36 4.71 -5.35
C GLY A 246 -10.71 3.64 -4.31
N LEU A 247 -9.83 3.42 -3.33
CA LEU A 247 -10.07 2.50 -2.21
C LEU A 247 -11.28 2.93 -1.38
N SER A 248 -11.37 4.21 -0.99
CA SER A 248 -12.49 4.72 -0.20
C SER A 248 -13.82 4.54 -0.94
N VAL A 249 -13.85 4.89 -2.23
CA VAL A 249 -15.05 4.80 -3.06
C VAL A 249 -15.44 3.34 -3.33
N HIS A 250 -14.48 2.45 -3.52
CA HIS A 250 -14.75 1.02 -3.63
C HIS A 250 -15.49 0.51 -2.39
N LEU A 251 -15.00 0.83 -1.17
CA LEU A 251 -15.64 0.45 0.09
C LEU A 251 -17.03 1.07 0.24
N ASP A 252 -17.17 2.37 -0.05
CA ASP A 252 -18.44 3.11 0.06
C ASP A 252 -19.54 2.56 -0.85
N THR A 253 -19.16 1.97 -1.99
CA THR A 253 -20.08 1.44 -3.00
C THR A 253 -20.41 -0.05 -2.82
N LEU A 254 -19.78 -0.76 -1.87
CA LEU A 254 -20.13 -2.18 -1.60
C LEU A 254 -21.59 -2.38 -1.17
N LYS A 255 -22.21 -1.35 -0.56
CA LYS A 255 -23.62 -1.34 -0.18
C LYS A 255 -24.59 -1.24 -1.38
N VAL A 256 -24.08 -0.88 -2.56
CA VAL A 256 -24.88 -0.71 -3.78
C VAL A 256 -25.09 -2.09 -4.42
N PRO A 257 -26.32 -2.39 -4.89
CA PRO A 257 -26.59 -3.63 -5.62
C PRO A 257 -25.62 -3.81 -6.80
N GLU A 258 -25.18 -5.05 -7.01
CA GLU A 258 -24.16 -5.38 -8.02
C GLU A 258 -24.45 -4.79 -9.42
N PRO A 259 -25.68 -4.83 -9.97
CA PRO A 259 -25.97 -4.29 -11.30
C PRO A 259 -25.77 -2.77 -11.43
N GLU A 260 -25.90 -2.03 -10.33
CA GLU A 260 -25.81 -0.55 -10.29
C GLU A 260 -24.43 -0.08 -9.81
N ARG A 261 -23.69 -0.96 -9.13
CA ARG A 261 -22.46 -0.63 -8.40
C ARG A 261 -21.39 0.00 -9.28
N PHE A 262 -21.19 -0.51 -10.49
CA PHE A 262 -20.14 0.01 -11.38
C PHE A 262 -20.40 1.48 -11.76
N ALA A 263 -21.62 1.79 -12.19
CA ALA A 263 -21.98 3.16 -12.57
C ALA A 263 -21.89 4.12 -11.38
N GLU A 264 -22.41 3.72 -10.21
CA GLU A 264 -22.33 4.51 -8.98
C GLU A 264 -20.88 4.75 -8.55
N ARG A 265 -20.02 3.73 -8.67
CA ARG A 265 -18.59 3.83 -8.32
C ARG A 265 -17.84 4.81 -9.20
N LEU A 266 -18.10 4.84 -10.50
CA LEU A 266 -17.49 5.83 -11.40
C LEU A 266 -17.93 7.26 -11.02
N ALA A 267 -19.22 7.48 -10.80
CA ALA A 267 -19.73 8.80 -10.42
C ALA A 267 -19.17 9.25 -9.06
N ALA A 268 -19.18 8.38 -8.06
CA ALA A 268 -18.63 8.65 -6.74
C ALA A 268 -17.11 8.92 -6.78
N TYR A 269 -16.37 8.20 -7.61
CA TYR A 269 -14.94 8.44 -7.79
C TYR A 269 -14.67 9.80 -8.44
N PHE A 270 -15.43 10.14 -9.49
CA PHE A 270 -15.31 11.46 -10.11
C PHE A 270 -15.57 12.55 -9.08
N ALA A 271 -16.69 12.50 -8.36
CA ALA A 271 -17.00 13.44 -7.29
C ALA A 271 -15.89 13.52 -6.22
N ALA A 272 -15.25 12.39 -5.91
CA ALA A 272 -14.17 12.34 -4.93
C ALA A 272 -12.90 13.07 -5.39
N ILE A 273 -12.49 12.91 -6.66
CA ILE A 273 -11.36 13.65 -7.24
C ILE A 273 -11.71 15.13 -7.52
N ASP A 274 -12.99 15.41 -7.78
CA ASP A 274 -13.50 16.74 -8.10
C ASP A 274 -13.45 17.71 -6.91
N ARG A 275 -13.34 17.18 -5.68
CA ARG A 275 -13.02 17.94 -4.47
C ARG A 275 -11.62 18.57 -4.50
N TYR A 276 -10.73 18.07 -5.36
CA TYR A 276 -9.34 18.50 -5.49
C TYR A 276 -9.00 18.87 -6.94
N PRO A 277 -9.73 19.81 -7.56
CA PRO A 277 -9.68 19.99 -9.00
C PRO A 277 -8.34 20.55 -9.49
N ARG A 278 -7.64 21.31 -8.65
CA ARG A 278 -6.31 21.85 -8.97
C ARG A 278 -5.27 20.74 -9.09
N GLN A 279 -5.42 19.66 -8.32
CA GLN A 279 -4.48 18.55 -8.23
C GLN A 279 -4.87 17.39 -9.15
N LEU A 280 -6.15 17.01 -9.19
CA LEU A 280 -6.60 15.71 -9.73
C LEU A 280 -7.53 15.78 -10.94
N ARG A 281 -8.13 16.93 -11.27
CA ARG A 281 -9.06 17.01 -12.42
C ARG A 281 -8.26 17.06 -13.74
N GLU A 282 -8.36 15.99 -14.52
CA GLU A 282 -7.73 15.88 -15.86
C GLU A 282 -8.73 16.16 -17.00
N GLN A 283 -10.01 15.90 -16.77
CA GLN A 283 -11.10 16.00 -17.74
C GLN A 283 -12.42 16.29 -17.00
N ASP A 284 -13.48 16.65 -17.73
CA ASP A 284 -14.82 16.82 -17.16
C ASP A 284 -15.50 15.47 -16.85
N GLU A 285 -16.61 15.53 -16.10
CA GLU A 285 -17.34 14.36 -15.64
C GLU A 285 -17.86 13.51 -16.79
N ALA A 286 -18.48 14.13 -17.81
CA ALA A 286 -19.07 13.40 -18.92
C ALA A 286 -17.98 12.65 -19.71
N SER A 287 -16.85 13.30 -19.95
CA SER A 287 -15.67 12.70 -20.60
C SER A 287 -15.12 11.52 -19.81
N TYR A 288 -14.93 11.68 -18.49
CA TYR A 288 -14.45 10.60 -17.62
C TYR A 288 -15.41 9.39 -17.62
N LEU A 289 -16.71 9.63 -17.41
CA LEU A 289 -17.69 8.56 -17.35
C LEU A 289 -17.84 7.84 -18.69
N ALA A 290 -17.81 8.57 -19.80
CA ALA A 290 -17.85 7.97 -21.14
C ALA A 290 -16.61 7.11 -21.40
N GLN A 291 -15.41 7.63 -21.11
CA GLN A 291 -14.16 6.90 -21.22
C GLN A 291 -14.19 5.60 -20.40
N LYS A 292 -14.48 5.69 -19.10
CA LYS A 292 -14.43 4.52 -18.21
C LYS A 292 -15.46 3.44 -18.55
N ARG A 293 -16.63 3.83 -19.08
CA ARG A 293 -17.62 2.87 -19.57
C ARG A 293 -17.14 2.16 -20.82
N GLN A 294 -16.54 2.89 -21.77
CA GLN A 294 -15.98 2.28 -22.98
C GLN A 294 -14.83 1.33 -22.63
N GLU A 295 -13.89 1.77 -21.79
CA GLU A 295 -12.77 0.93 -21.32
C GLU A 295 -13.25 -0.34 -20.60
N HIS A 296 -14.38 -0.30 -19.90
CA HIS A 296 -14.96 -1.48 -19.26
C HIS A 296 -15.51 -2.49 -20.27
N VAL A 297 -16.19 -2.01 -21.32
CA VAL A 297 -16.64 -2.85 -22.44
C VAL A 297 -15.45 -3.47 -23.17
N ASP A 298 -14.43 -2.66 -23.44
CA ASP A 298 -13.20 -3.11 -24.12
C ASP A 298 -12.45 -4.15 -23.26
N GLN A 299 -12.40 -3.95 -21.95
CA GLN A 299 -11.81 -4.90 -21.01
C GLN A 299 -12.53 -6.26 -21.05
N GLN A 300 -13.86 -6.26 -20.99
CA GLN A 300 -14.66 -7.50 -21.05
C GLN A 300 -14.44 -8.25 -22.37
N ALA A 301 -14.39 -7.53 -23.49
CA ALA A 301 -14.09 -8.12 -24.80
C ALA A 301 -12.68 -8.70 -24.84
N TYR A 302 -11.70 -7.99 -24.26
CA TYR A 302 -10.31 -8.44 -24.19
C TYR A 302 -10.16 -9.71 -23.35
N GLU A 303 -10.82 -9.78 -22.17
CA GLU A 303 -10.83 -10.96 -21.29
C GLU A 303 -11.31 -12.22 -22.01
N VAL A 304 -12.39 -12.12 -22.80
CA VAL A 304 -12.92 -13.24 -23.58
C VAL A 304 -11.97 -13.69 -24.70
N SER A 305 -11.21 -12.75 -25.27
CA SER A 305 -10.28 -13.00 -26.37
C SER A 305 -8.88 -13.44 -25.94
N ARG A 306 -8.63 -13.52 -24.62
CA ARG A 306 -7.31 -13.82 -24.07
C ARG A 306 -6.92 -15.27 -24.43
N PRO A 307 -5.72 -15.48 -25.02
CA PRO A 307 -5.24 -16.82 -25.35
C PRO A 307 -4.93 -17.66 -24.11
#